data_AF-A0A2P2D0V3-F1
#
_entry.id   AF-A0A2P2D0V3-F1
#
_cell.length_a   1.000
_cell.length_b   1.000
_cell.length_c   1.000
_cell.angle_alpha   90.00
_cell.angle_beta   90.00
_cell.angle_gamma   90.00
#
_symmetry.space_group_name_H-M   'P 1'
#
loop_
_entity.id
_entity.type
_entity.pdbx_description
1 polymer ?
#
loop_
_entity_poly.entity_id
_entity_poly.type
_entity_poly.pdbx_seq_one_letter_code
_entity_poly.pdbx_strand_id
1 'polypeptide(L)'
;MKKMKRIYITILIMLSIANCVAVDTLGLTDTYKGDEAKKRLLAAAKIGDYLTANVYFTDQGYTGSQLDSLVATQVITASFIDETVFNLDESKYYKKKDVDNCAQVIQFLGVALDYDSFTTYLTNRTCRLSPNDLLLDQNIGKSSNSGS
;
A
#
# COMPACT_ATOMS: atom_id res chain seq x y z
N MET A 1 5.50 45.92 -19.72
CA MET A 1 5.74 44.53 -20.21
C MET A 1 6.35 43.55 -19.20
N LYS A 2 7.31 43.94 -18.33
CA LYS A 2 7.95 43.02 -17.37
C LYS A 2 7.00 42.36 -16.36
N LYS A 3 5.99 43.08 -15.84
CA LYS A 3 5.02 42.55 -14.85
C LYS A 3 4.08 41.48 -15.43
N MET A 4 3.57 41.67 -16.66
CA MET A 4 2.68 40.71 -17.35
C MET A 4 3.39 39.38 -17.66
N LYS A 5 4.64 39.41 -18.13
CA LYS A 5 5.46 38.20 -18.32
C LYS A 5 5.69 37.46 -17.00
N ARG A 6 5.87 38.18 -15.90
CA ARG A 6 6.08 37.59 -14.57
C ARG A 6 4.83 36.83 -14.11
N ILE A 7 3.64 37.43 -14.26
CA ILE A 7 2.34 36.82 -13.93
C ILE A 7 2.09 35.56 -14.77
N TYR A 8 2.37 35.62 -16.08
CA TYR A 8 2.19 34.46 -16.96
C TYR A 8 3.07 33.28 -16.56
N ILE A 9 4.33 33.55 -16.17
CA ILE A 9 5.25 32.52 -15.69
C ILE A 9 4.76 31.92 -14.36
N THR A 10 4.28 32.73 -13.41
CA THR A 10 3.73 32.20 -12.14
C THR A 10 2.48 31.35 -12.35
N ILE A 11 1.60 31.76 -13.25
CA ILE A 11 0.38 31.00 -13.59
C ILE A 11 0.74 29.67 -14.25
N LEU A 12 1.72 29.66 -15.16
CA LEU A 12 2.18 28.44 -15.82
C LEU A 12 2.78 27.43 -14.82
N ILE A 13 3.56 27.92 -13.84
CA ILE A 13 4.14 27.09 -12.78
C ILE A 13 3.05 26.52 -11.86
N MET A 14 2.05 27.33 -11.48
CA MET A 14 0.92 26.87 -10.69
C MET A 14 0.09 25.81 -11.41
N LEU A 15 -0.15 25.98 -12.72
CA LEU A 15 -0.85 25.00 -13.56
C LEU A 15 -0.06 23.69 -13.70
N SER A 16 1.28 23.76 -13.82
CA SER A 16 2.10 22.54 -13.87
C SER A 16 2.10 21.79 -12.54
N ILE A 17 2.15 22.49 -11.40
CA ILE A 17 2.09 21.85 -10.07
C ILE A 17 0.72 21.21 -9.84
N ALA A 18 -0.37 21.89 -10.23
CA ALA A 18 -1.72 21.34 -10.09
C ALA A 18 -1.91 20.07 -10.93
N ASN A 19 -1.36 20.01 -12.14
CA ASN A 19 -1.39 18.81 -12.98
C ASN A 19 -0.59 17.65 -12.38
N CYS A 20 0.55 17.90 -11.74
CA CYS A 20 1.31 16.84 -11.07
C CYS A 20 0.53 16.23 -9.90
N VAL A 21 -0.11 17.07 -9.07
CA VAL A 21 -0.94 16.58 -7.96
C VAL A 21 -2.17 15.82 -8.45
N ALA A 22 -2.78 16.27 -9.55
CA ALA A 22 -3.90 15.56 -10.17
C ALA A 22 -3.48 14.19 -10.75
N VAL A 23 -2.32 14.11 -11.39
CA VAL A 23 -1.77 12.87 -11.96
C VAL A 23 -1.44 11.84 -10.87
N ASP A 24 -0.83 12.29 -9.76
CA ASP A 24 -0.53 11.44 -8.60
C ASP A 24 -1.80 10.93 -7.91
N THR A 25 -2.83 11.77 -7.77
CA THR A 25 -4.09 11.38 -7.12
C THR A 25 -4.99 10.50 -8.00
N LEU A 26 -4.99 10.71 -9.32
CA LEU A 26 -5.72 9.88 -10.28
C LEU A 26 -5.02 8.55 -10.58
N GLY A 27 -3.80 8.34 -10.07
CA GLY A 27 -3.06 7.11 -10.27
C GLY A 27 -2.62 6.89 -11.72
N LEU A 28 -2.35 7.97 -12.46
CA LEU A 28 -1.85 7.90 -13.84
C LEU A 28 -0.36 7.48 -13.91
N THR A 29 0.32 7.35 -12.78
CA THR A 29 1.68 6.81 -12.67
C THR A 29 1.65 5.34 -12.24
N ASP A 30 2.66 4.55 -12.62
CA ASP A 30 2.80 3.16 -12.21
C ASP A 30 3.38 2.99 -10.79
N THR A 31 3.28 4.04 -9.96
CA THR A 31 3.83 4.07 -8.60
C THR A 31 2.84 4.54 -7.55
N TYR A 32 3.01 4.08 -6.30
CA TYR A 32 2.44 4.65 -5.10
C TYR A 32 3.50 5.46 -4.36
N LYS A 33 3.11 6.62 -3.81
CA LYS A 33 3.93 7.29 -2.79
C LYS A 33 4.01 6.39 -1.54
N GLY A 34 5.11 6.45 -0.79
CA GLY A 34 5.42 5.53 0.30
C GLY A 34 4.39 5.50 1.41
N ASP A 35 3.77 6.65 1.74
CA ASP A 35 2.66 6.73 2.68
C ASP A 35 1.41 5.96 2.21
N GLU A 36 1.04 6.09 0.95
CA GLU A 36 -0.05 5.35 0.31
C GLU A 36 0.28 3.85 0.19
N ALA A 37 1.53 3.51 -0.18
CA ALA A 37 1.99 2.14 -0.22
C ALA A 37 1.90 1.48 1.17
N LYS A 38 2.37 2.15 2.22
CA LYS A 38 2.29 1.66 3.61
C LYS A 38 0.84 1.43 4.03
N LYS A 39 -0.07 2.38 3.74
CA LYS A 39 -1.51 2.24 4.04
C LYS A 39 -2.13 1.00 3.40
N ARG A 40 -1.77 0.72 2.14
CA ARG A 40 -2.26 -0.47 1.42
C ARG A 40 -1.78 -1.77 2.04
N LEU A 41 -0.50 -1.83 2.41
CA LEU A 41 0.05 -3.01 3.10
C LEU A 41 -0.62 -3.21 4.46
N LEU A 42 -0.81 -2.14 5.24
CA LEU A 42 -1.50 -2.22 6.55
C LEU A 42 -2.96 -2.66 6.41
N ALA A 43 -3.66 -2.23 5.36
CA ALA A 43 -5.01 -2.69 5.08
C ALA A 43 -5.04 -4.18 4.74
N ALA A 44 -4.10 -4.64 3.91
CA ALA A 44 -3.96 -6.05 3.57
C ALA A 44 -3.59 -6.92 4.79
N ALA A 45 -2.71 -6.44 5.65
CA ALA A 45 -2.33 -7.08 6.91
C ALA A 45 -3.52 -7.29 7.83
N LYS A 46 -4.31 -6.23 8.09
CA LYS A 46 -5.54 -6.34 8.89
C LYS A 46 -6.51 -7.38 8.37
N ILE A 47 -6.67 -7.48 7.05
CA ILE A 47 -7.53 -8.48 6.43
C ILE A 47 -6.94 -9.88 6.65
N GLY A 48 -5.64 -10.06 6.38
CA GLY A 48 -4.95 -11.33 6.59
C GLY A 48 -5.03 -11.81 8.04
N ASP A 49 -4.68 -10.96 9.00
CA ASP A 49 -4.70 -11.26 10.42
C ASP A 49 -6.11 -11.57 10.93
N TYR A 50 -7.11 -10.86 10.42
CA TYR A 50 -8.51 -11.17 10.74
C TYR A 50 -8.87 -12.58 10.26
N LEU A 51 -8.54 -12.92 9.01
CA LEU A 51 -8.86 -14.23 8.45
C LEU A 51 -8.12 -15.35 9.19
N THR A 52 -6.82 -15.20 9.44
CA THR A 52 -6.01 -16.16 10.19
C THR A 52 -6.53 -16.34 11.61
N ALA A 53 -6.77 -15.26 12.35
CA ALA A 53 -7.29 -15.33 13.71
C ALA A 53 -8.71 -15.94 13.76
N ASN A 54 -9.56 -15.59 12.80
CA ASN A 54 -10.92 -16.12 12.73
C ASN A 54 -10.91 -17.64 12.52
N VAL A 55 -10.11 -18.15 11.59
CA VAL A 55 -9.93 -19.59 11.37
C VAL A 55 -9.36 -20.25 12.62
N TYR A 56 -8.26 -19.72 13.17
CA TYR A 56 -7.59 -20.28 14.33
C TYR A 56 -8.47 -20.42 15.58
N PHE A 57 -9.28 -19.40 15.90
CA PHE A 57 -10.18 -19.45 17.05
C PHE A 57 -11.46 -20.24 16.78
N THR A 58 -11.95 -20.25 15.54
CA THR A 58 -13.09 -21.11 15.16
C THR A 58 -12.71 -22.59 15.28
N ASP A 59 -11.50 -22.97 14.87
CA ASP A 59 -10.99 -24.35 15.00
C ASP A 59 -10.84 -24.80 16.46
N GLN A 60 -10.68 -23.85 17.39
CA GLN A 60 -10.70 -24.09 18.83
C GLN A 60 -12.12 -24.16 19.43
N GLY A 61 -13.16 -23.97 18.63
CA GLY A 61 -14.56 -24.03 19.03
C GLY A 61 -15.13 -22.73 19.60
N TYR A 62 -14.42 -21.60 19.49
CA TYR A 62 -14.97 -20.30 19.88
C TYR A 62 -16.01 -19.82 18.85
N THR A 63 -17.10 -19.23 19.33
CA THR A 63 -18.18 -18.68 18.48
C THR A 63 -18.77 -17.41 19.08
N GLY A 64 -19.56 -16.68 18.28
CA GLY A 64 -20.28 -15.49 18.72
C GLY A 64 -19.38 -14.40 19.28
N SER A 65 -19.85 -13.71 20.32
CA SER A 65 -19.14 -12.55 20.90
C SER A 65 -17.75 -12.88 21.46
N GLN A 66 -17.53 -14.13 21.90
CA GLN A 66 -16.22 -14.55 22.40
C GLN A 66 -15.21 -14.67 21.26
N LEU A 67 -15.62 -15.24 20.11
CA LEU A 67 -14.80 -15.27 18.90
C LEU A 67 -14.46 -13.85 18.44
N ASP A 68 -15.48 -12.98 18.35
CA ASP A 68 -15.30 -11.58 17.91
C ASP A 68 -14.29 -10.84 18.79
N SER A 69 -14.37 -11.00 20.11
CA SER A 69 -13.46 -10.34 21.06
C SER A 69 -12.01 -10.83 20.94
N LEU A 70 -11.81 -12.14 20.73
CA LEU A 70 -10.47 -12.73 20.57
C LEU A 70 -9.83 -12.30 19.25
N VAL A 71 -10.59 -12.39 18.16
CA VAL A 71 -10.15 -11.95 16.83
C VAL A 71 -9.80 -10.47 16.85
N ALA A 72 -10.66 -9.61 17.41
CA ALA A 72 -10.41 -8.18 17.51
C ALA A 72 -9.12 -7.87 18.28
N THR A 73 -8.90 -8.55 19.41
CA THR A 73 -7.69 -8.36 20.24
C THR A 73 -6.43 -8.76 19.48
N GLN A 74 -6.48 -9.87 18.74
CA GLN A 74 -5.34 -10.32 17.93
C GLN A 74 -5.05 -9.36 16.78
N VAL A 75 -6.07 -8.94 16.02
CA VAL A 75 -5.92 -8.00 14.90
C VAL A 75 -5.37 -6.66 15.36
N ILE A 76 -5.84 -6.14 16.51
CA ILE A 76 -5.32 -4.89 17.09
C ILE A 76 -3.84 -5.05 17.43
N THR A 77 -3.46 -6.15 18.09
CA THR A 77 -2.07 -6.41 18.49
C THR A 77 -1.16 -6.54 17.27
N ALA A 78 -1.57 -7.32 16.27
CA ALA A 78 -0.82 -7.48 15.02
C ALA A 78 -0.68 -6.15 14.26
N SER A 79 -1.76 -5.36 14.17
CA SER A 79 -1.74 -4.04 13.50
C SER A 79 -0.70 -3.09 14.11
N PHE A 80 -0.53 -3.10 15.43
CA PHE A 80 0.49 -2.29 16.09
C PHE A 80 1.91 -2.74 15.70
N ILE A 81 2.14 -4.05 15.57
CA ILE A 81 3.42 -4.60 15.12
C ILE A 81 3.65 -4.23 13.66
N ASP A 82 2.67 -4.43 12.79
CA ASP A 82 2.78 -4.11 11.36
C ASP A 82 3.14 -2.65 11.11
N GLU A 83 2.54 -1.72 11.87
CA GLU A 83 2.83 -0.30 11.74
C GLU A 83 4.32 0.03 12.00
N THR A 84 4.94 -0.72 12.90
CA THR A 84 6.38 -0.61 13.23
C THR A 84 7.27 -1.39 12.26
N VAL A 85 6.81 -2.55 11.78
CA VAL A 85 7.61 -3.46 10.94
C VAL A 85 7.58 -3.04 9.47
N PHE A 86 6.48 -2.47 8.98
CA PHE A 86 6.32 -2.04 7.58
C PHE A 86 7.09 -0.74 7.35
N ASN A 87 8.41 -0.87 7.28
CA ASN A 87 9.37 0.22 7.17
C ASN A 87 9.53 0.66 5.71
N LEU A 88 8.54 1.41 5.22
CA LEU A 88 8.62 2.12 3.94
C LEU A 88 9.04 3.56 4.19
N ASP A 89 9.88 4.09 3.30
CA ASP A 89 10.19 5.51 3.27
C ASP A 89 9.03 6.28 2.63
N GLU A 90 8.27 6.98 3.47
CA GLU A 90 7.06 7.73 3.07
C GLU A 90 7.34 8.83 2.04
N SER A 91 8.60 9.27 1.92
CA SER A 91 9.01 10.30 0.96
C SER A 91 9.29 9.76 -0.45
N LYS A 92 9.39 8.43 -0.60
CA LYS A 92 9.75 7.77 -1.86
C LYS A 92 8.54 7.19 -2.58
N TYR A 93 8.77 6.72 -3.80
CA TYR A 93 7.76 6.10 -4.65
C TYR A 93 8.09 4.63 -4.89
N TYR A 94 7.07 3.77 -4.87
CA TYR A 94 7.18 2.33 -5.01
C TYR A 94 6.31 1.87 -6.16
N LYS A 95 6.75 0.88 -6.96
CA LYS A 95 5.94 0.37 -8.08
C LYS A 95 4.64 -0.22 -7.57
N LYS A 96 3.51 0.17 -8.19
CA LYS A 96 2.18 -0.32 -7.80
C LYS A 96 2.12 -1.84 -7.81
N LYS A 97 2.60 -2.45 -8.90
CA LYS A 97 2.68 -3.91 -9.05
C LYS A 97 3.40 -4.59 -7.89
N ASP A 98 4.50 -4.03 -7.41
CA ASP A 98 5.29 -4.65 -6.34
C ASP A 98 4.56 -4.52 -4.99
N VAL A 99 3.99 -3.34 -4.72
CA VAL A 99 3.16 -3.09 -3.53
C VAL A 99 1.93 -3.99 -3.52
N ASP A 100 1.20 -4.08 -4.63
CA ASP A 100 -0.02 -4.87 -4.76
C ASP A 100 0.28 -6.38 -4.66
N ASN A 101 1.37 -6.85 -5.25
CA ASN A 101 1.79 -8.24 -5.10
C ASN A 101 2.16 -8.56 -3.64
N CYS A 102 2.87 -7.65 -2.96
CA CYS A 102 3.18 -7.82 -1.53
C CYS A 102 1.90 -7.81 -0.69
N ALA A 103 0.99 -6.87 -0.93
CA ALA A 103 -0.31 -6.80 -0.26
C ALA A 103 -1.09 -8.11 -0.41
N GLN A 104 -1.16 -8.65 -1.64
CA GLN A 104 -1.82 -9.92 -1.92
C GLN A 104 -1.18 -11.08 -1.13
N VAL A 105 0.14 -11.13 -1.09
CA VAL A 105 0.86 -12.14 -0.31
C VAL A 105 0.57 -11.99 1.19
N ILE A 106 0.66 -10.80 1.76
CA ILE A 106 0.34 -10.56 3.18
C ILE A 106 -1.09 -11.04 3.50
N GLN A 107 -2.04 -10.70 2.64
CA GLN A 107 -3.45 -11.01 2.84
C GLN A 107 -3.76 -12.51 2.82
N PHE A 108 -3.14 -13.28 1.91
CA PHE A 108 -3.52 -14.68 1.66
C PHE A 108 -2.53 -15.70 2.22
N LEU A 109 -1.24 -15.39 2.22
CA LEU A 109 -0.22 -16.36 2.61
C LEU A 109 -0.26 -16.65 4.11
N GLY A 110 -0.65 -15.65 4.92
CA GLY A 110 -0.83 -15.82 6.37
C GLY A 110 -1.92 -16.84 6.71
N VAL A 111 -3.02 -16.85 5.96
CA VAL A 111 -4.11 -17.83 6.13
C VAL A 111 -3.68 -19.22 5.69
N ALA A 112 -2.94 -19.32 4.58
CA ALA A 112 -2.57 -20.60 4.00
C ALA A 112 -1.47 -21.35 4.77
N LEU A 113 -0.58 -20.62 5.44
CA LEU A 113 0.60 -21.17 6.12
C LEU A 113 0.61 -20.92 7.63
N ASP A 114 -0.47 -20.36 8.18
CA ASP A 114 -0.58 -19.96 9.59
C ASP A 114 0.56 -19.02 10.02
N TYR A 115 0.82 -18.01 9.20
CA TYR A 115 1.76 -16.92 9.50
C TYR A 115 1.01 -15.62 9.76
N ASP A 116 1.52 -14.83 10.70
CA ASP A 116 1.10 -13.46 10.89
C ASP A 116 1.59 -12.55 9.74
N SER A 117 0.88 -11.44 9.56
CA SER A 117 1.14 -10.44 8.52
C SER A 117 2.56 -9.88 8.56
N PHE A 118 3.09 -9.54 9.74
CA PHE A 118 4.46 -9.05 9.91
C PHE A 118 5.53 -10.09 9.57
N THR A 119 5.36 -11.36 9.94
CA THR A 119 6.32 -12.41 9.54
C THR A 119 6.27 -12.62 8.03
N THR A 120 5.07 -12.61 7.45
CA THR A 120 4.89 -12.71 6.00
C THR A 120 5.61 -11.57 5.28
N TYR A 121 5.44 -10.33 5.75
CA TYR A 121 6.12 -9.16 5.20
C TYR A 121 7.66 -9.26 5.28
N LEU A 122 8.20 -9.66 6.43
CA LEU A 122 9.64 -9.72 6.65
C LEU A 122 10.33 -10.86 5.88
N THR A 123 9.65 -11.99 5.73
CA THR A 123 10.26 -13.21 5.17
C THR A 123 10.00 -13.37 3.67
N ASN A 124 8.89 -12.83 3.15
CA ASN A 124 8.53 -13.03 1.76
C ASN A 124 9.30 -12.10 0.81
N ARG A 125 9.91 -12.69 -0.23
CA ARG A 125 10.69 -11.93 -1.23
C ARG A 125 9.85 -10.93 -2.01
N THR A 126 8.56 -11.19 -2.21
CA THR A 126 7.63 -10.28 -2.88
C THR A 126 7.46 -8.96 -2.11
N CYS A 127 7.72 -8.97 -0.80
CA CYS A 127 7.65 -7.79 0.06
C CYS A 127 8.99 -7.04 0.21
N ARG A 128 10.02 -7.42 -0.56
CA ARG A 128 11.28 -6.66 -0.64
C ARG A 128 11.10 -5.46 -1.56
N LEU A 129 10.32 -4.49 -1.09
CA LEU A 129 9.99 -3.29 -1.84
C LEU A 129 11.22 -2.38 -1.97
N SER A 130 11.62 -2.09 -3.20
CA SER A 130 12.65 -1.10 -3.50
C SER A 130 11.99 0.20 -3.94
N PRO A 131 12.42 1.36 -3.42
CA PRO A 131 11.98 2.63 -3.96
C PRO A 131 12.48 2.78 -5.41
N ASN A 132 11.68 3.46 -6.23
CA ASN A 132 12.10 3.93 -7.54
C ASN A 132 12.84 5.26 -7.37
N ASP A 133 14.11 5.31 -7.80
CA ASP A 133 14.95 6.52 -7.74
C ASP A 133 14.57 7.59 -8.80
N LEU A 134 13.45 7.46 -9.51
CA LEU A 134 13.10 8.34 -10.63
C LEU A 134 11.74 9.01 -10.46
N LEU A 135 11.80 10.33 -10.22
CA LEU A 135 10.72 11.32 -10.23
C LEU A 135 9.99 11.48 -11.58
N LEU A 136 10.28 10.64 -12.58
CA LEU A 136 9.60 10.62 -13.87
C LEU A 136 9.51 9.17 -14.36
N ASP A 137 8.35 8.56 -14.10
CA ASP A 137 7.94 7.34 -14.79
C ASP A 137 7.92 7.61 -16.30
N GLN A 138 8.79 6.92 -17.05
CA GLN A 138 8.85 7.02 -18.52
C GLN A 138 7.59 6.48 -19.21
N ASN A 139 6.65 5.88 -18.46
CA ASN A 139 5.39 5.36 -18.95
C ASN A 139 4.17 6.23 -18.59
N ILE A 140 4.36 7.45 -18.07
CA ILE A 140 3.27 8.44 -17.97
C ILE A 140 2.65 8.62 -19.38
N GLY A 141 1.47 8.03 -19.59
CA GLY A 141 0.76 8.05 -20.88
C GLY A 141 0.70 6.73 -21.65
N LYS A 142 1.35 5.65 -21.22
CA LYS A 142 1.12 4.31 -21.79
C LYS A 142 -0.04 3.63 -21.07
N SER A 143 -1.25 4.13 -21.34
CA SER A 143 -2.46 3.36 -21.13
C SER A 143 -2.36 2.08 -21.95
N SER A 144 -2.07 0.94 -21.30
CA SER A 144 -2.18 -0.39 -21.89
C SER A 144 -3.65 -0.75 -22.01
N ASN A 145 -4.30 -0.14 -22.99
CA ASN A 145 -5.56 -0.64 -23.53
C ASN A 145 -5.21 -1.76 -24.50
N SER A 146 -4.92 -2.96 -23.97
CA SER A 146 -4.92 -4.18 -24.75
C SER A 146 -5.98 -5.10 -24.18
N GLY A 147 -7.23 -4.78 -24.54
CA GLY A 147 -8.28 -5.78 -24.57
C GLY A 147 -7.95 -6.81 -25.66
N SER A 148 -8.14 -8.06 -25.33
CA SER A 148 -8.44 -9.15 -26.25
C SER A 148 -9.45 -10.06 -25.56
#